data_AF-A0A968VV28-F1
#
_entry.id   AF-A0A968VV28-F1
#
_cell.length_a   1.000
_cell.length_b   1.000
_cell.length_c   1.000
_cell.angle_alpha   90.00
_cell.angle_beta   90.00
_cell.angle_gamma   90.00
#
_symmetry.space_group_name_H-M   'P 1'
#
loop_
_entity.id
_entity.type
_entity.pdbx_description
1 polymer ?
#
loop_
_entity_poly.entity_id
_entity_poly.type
_entity_poly.pdbx_seq_one_letter_code
_entity_poly.pdbx_strand_id
1 'polypeptide(L)'
;MAIVGPVVAYLDEEVKWIREYARGGGKLFLALDPGQRHNLANLTKTLGVQFENNFVITRRPLEGWGPAGVLGVTFDATSEITRSFPTGASFALFPLASELTPAMGLGPDLEVKELVKSDPYSFTMVDPTKPLTTEPKAAAITMGMSVKGKL
;
A
#
# COMPACT_ATOMS: atom_id res chain seq x y z
N MET A 1 -7.04 15.61 -3.70
CA MET A 1 -7.00 14.89 -5.00
C MET A 1 -6.93 13.40 -4.73
N ALA A 2 -7.65 12.59 -5.51
CA ALA A 2 -7.64 11.14 -5.41
C ALA A 2 -7.20 10.53 -6.74
N ILE A 3 -6.32 9.53 -6.69
CA ILE A 3 -5.89 8.72 -7.83
C ILE A 3 -6.17 7.27 -7.44
N VAL A 4 -7.05 6.61 -8.18
CA VAL A 4 -7.58 5.28 -7.83
C VAL A 4 -7.53 4.39 -9.05
N GLY A 5 -6.85 3.25 -8.95
CA GLY A 5 -6.73 2.24 -10.00
C GLY A 5 -6.19 2.77 -11.35
N PRO A 6 -5.11 3.56 -11.39
CA PRO A 6 -4.58 4.06 -12.65
C PRO A 6 -3.99 2.90 -13.48
N VAL A 7 -4.55 2.67 -14.67
CA VAL A 7 -4.08 1.66 -15.64
C VAL A 7 -3.22 2.25 -16.75
N VAL A 8 -3.17 3.59 -16.86
CA VAL A 8 -2.35 4.32 -17.84
C VAL A 8 -1.21 5.03 -17.12
N ALA A 9 -0.03 5.03 -17.74
CA ALA A 9 1.14 5.75 -17.23
C ALA A 9 0.90 7.26 -17.25
N TYR A 10 1.13 7.92 -16.12
CA TYR A 10 1.18 9.38 -16.05
C TYR A 10 2.44 9.91 -16.74
N LEU A 11 2.31 11.05 -17.42
CA LEU A 11 3.42 11.79 -17.98
C LEU A 11 4.24 12.45 -16.86
N ASP A 12 5.55 12.63 -17.09
CA ASP A 12 6.44 13.20 -16.07
C ASP A 12 6.00 14.59 -15.59
N GLU A 13 5.45 15.41 -16.50
CA GLU A 13 4.93 16.73 -16.15
C GLU A 13 3.70 16.60 -15.24
N GLU A 14 2.80 15.64 -15.48
CA GLU A 14 1.64 15.39 -14.61
C GLU A 14 2.08 14.94 -13.22
N VAL A 15 3.06 14.02 -13.15
CA VAL A 15 3.65 13.58 -11.87
C VAL A 15 4.26 14.75 -11.11
N LYS A 16 4.93 15.67 -11.82
CA LYS A 16 5.46 16.90 -11.23
C LYS A 16 4.34 17.80 -10.69
N TRP A 17 3.24 18.01 -11.42
CA TRP A 17 2.08 18.77 -10.92
C TRP A 17 1.47 18.15 -9.66
N ILE A 18 1.35 16.82 -9.60
CA ILE A 18 0.86 16.11 -8.41
C ILE A 18 1.80 16.35 -7.22
N ARG A 19 3.12 16.30 -7.44
CA ARG A 19 4.13 16.57 -6.42
C ARG A 19 4.04 18.00 -5.91
N GLU A 20 3.95 18.98 -6.81
CA GLU A 20 3.84 20.40 -6.42
C GLU A 20 2.54 20.70 -5.68
N TYR A 21 1.43 20.07 -6.07
CA TYR A 21 0.18 20.15 -5.31
C TYR A 21 0.35 19.62 -3.88
N ALA A 22 1.02 18.48 -3.69
CA ALA A 22 1.29 17.95 -2.35
C ALA A 22 2.23 18.86 -1.54
N ARG A 23 3.28 19.40 -2.16
CA ARG A 23 4.21 20.37 -1.55
C ARG A 23 3.51 21.65 -1.11
N GLY A 24 2.50 22.10 -1.86
CA GLY A 24 1.64 23.23 -1.51
C GLY A 24 0.67 22.97 -0.34
N GLY A 25 0.75 21.81 0.34
CA GLY A 25 -0.16 21.42 1.42
C GLY A 25 -1.43 20.71 0.93
N GLY A 26 -1.47 20.32 -0.34
CA GLY A 26 -2.56 19.56 -0.93
C GLY A 26 -2.66 18.15 -0.36
N LYS A 27 -3.89 17.68 -0.13
CA LYS A 27 -4.16 16.33 0.36
C LYS A 27 -4.29 15.33 -0.79
N LEU A 28 -3.58 14.21 -0.71
CA LEU A 28 -3.59 13.12 -1.68
C LEU A 28 -4.21 11.85 -1.09
N PHE A 29 -4.95 11.12 -1.92
CA PHE A 29 -5.34 9.75 -1.68
C PHE A 29 -4.91 8.92 -2.90
N LEU A 30 -4.11 7.88 -2.69
CA LEU A 30 -3.57 7.03 -3.75
C LEU A 30 -3.99 5.59 -3.47
N ALA A 31 -4.65 4.96 -4.44
CA ALA A 31 -4.94 3.53 -4.44
C ALA A 31 -4.41 2.96 -5.75
N LEU A 32 -3.34 2.16 -5.66
CA LEU A 32 -2.53 1.70 -6.79
C LEU A 32 -2.58 0.18 -6.87
N ASP A 33 -2.97 -0.34 -8.04
CA ASP A 33 -3.00 -1.77 -8.28
C ASP A 33 -1.59 -2.27 -8.68
N PRO A 34 -1.15 -3.42 -8.13
CA PRO A 34 0.13 -4.03 -8.50
C PRO A 34 0.13 -4.51 -9.95
N GLY A 35 1.34 -4.64 -10.51
CA GLY A 35 1.57 -5.06 -11.89
C GLY A 35 1.30 -3.97 -12.94
N GLN A 36 0.78 -2.81 -12.54
CA GLN A 36 0.51 -1.69 -13.44
C GLN A 36 1.73 -0.80 -13.62
N ARG A 37 1.89 -0.23 -14.83
CA ARG A 37 2.94 0.75 -15.15
C ARG A 37 2.38 2.16 -15.11
N HIS A 38 1.98 2.62 -13.92
CA HIS A 38 1.33 3.93 -13.75
C HIS A 38 2.30 5.12 -13.60
N ASN A 39 3.63 4.91 -13.54
CA ASN A 39 4.65 5.95 -13.34
C ASN A 39 4.53 6.75 -12.02
N LEU A 40 3.96 6.17 -10.97
CA LEU A 40 3.78 6.85 -9.66
C LEU A 40 4.67 6.29 -8.54
N ALA A 41 5.42 5.21 -8.76
CA ALA A 41 6.28 4.63 -7.71
C ALA A 41 7.34 5.62 -7.18
N ASN A 42 7.93 6.41 -8.08
CA ASN A 42 8.86 7.47 -7.68
C ASN A 42 8.15 8.60 -6.93
N LEU A 43 6.90 8.92 -7.31
CA LEU A 43 6.10 9.91 -6.59
C LEU A 43 5.82 9.44 -5.16
N THR A 44 5.29 8.23 -4.97
CA THR A 44 5.01 7.72 -3.62
C THR A 44 6.28 7.72 -2.76
N LYS A 45 7.42 7.34 -3.36
CA LYS A 45 8.71 7.35 -2.66
C LYS A 45 9.11 8.75 -2.21
N THR A 46 8.94 9.77 -3.05
CA THR A 46 9.16 11.18 -2.65
C THR A 46 8.17 11.65 -1.58
N LEU A 47 6.99 11.03 -1.51
CA LEU A 47 6.00 11.27 -0.45
C LEU A 47 6.24 10.44 0.81
N GLY A 48 7.29 9.63 0.85
CA GLY A 48 7.69 8.86 2.02
C GLY A 48 7.19 7.41 2.09
N VAL A 49 6.54 6.92 1.03
CA VAL A 49 6.07 5.52 0.94
C VAL A 49 6.66 4.84 -0.29
N GLN A 50 7.39 3.75 -0.09
CA GLN A 50 7.81 2.87 -1.15
C GLN A 50 6.64 1.92 -1.49
N PHE A 51 6.13 2.04 -2.72
CA PHE A 51 5.20 1.07 -3.31
C PHE A 51 6.03 -0.01 -3.98
N GLU A 52 5.94 -1.25 -3.50
CA GLU A 52 6.78 -2.35 -3.97
C GLU A 52 6.35 -2.90 -5.33
N ASN A 53 5.10 -2.64 -5.74
CA ASN A 53 4.50 -3.18 -6.96
C ASN A 53 4.58 -4.72 -7.03
N ASN A 54 4.45 -5.37 -5.88
CA ASN A 54 4.36 -6.81 -5.73
C ASN A 54 2.92 -7.21 -5.38
N PHE A 55 2.63 -8.50 -5.32
CA PHE A 55 1.33 -9.01 -4.91
C PHE A 55 1.41 -9.57 -3.51
N VAL A 56 0.55 -9.08 -2.62
CA VAL A 56 0.32 -9.69 -1.31
C VAL A 56 -0.62 -10.87 -1.49
N ILE A 57 -0.18 -12.03 -1.01
CA ILE A 57 -0.89 -13.30 -1.15
C ILE A 57 -1.08 -13.91 0.22
N THR A 58 -2.28 -14.42 0.50
CA THR A 58 -2.58 -15.15 1.74
C THR A 58 -2.57 -16.66 1.53
N ARG A 59 -2.04 -17.39 2.51
CA ARG A 59 -2.17 -18.85 2.60
C ARG A 59 -3.54 -19.29 3.13
N ARG A 60 -4.38 -18.35 3.59
CA ARG A 60 -5.72 -18.59 4.11
C ARG A 60 -6.73 -17.82 3.25
N PRO A 61 -6.94 -18.22 1.99
CA PRO A 61 -7.85 -17.52 1.10
C PRO A 61 -9.27 -17.55 1.67
N LEU A 62 -9.97 -16.43 1.51
CA LEU A 62 -11.41 -16.41 1.72
C LEU A 62 -12.10 -17.10 0.55
N GLU A 63 -13.10 -17.92 0.85
CA GLU A 63 -13.90 -18.59 -0.18
C GLU A 63 -14.47 -17.56 -1.17
N GLY A 64 -14.33 -17.82 -2.47
CA GLY A 64 -14.76 -16.92 -3.55
C GLY A 64 -13.78 -15.80 -3.93
N TRP A 65 -12.71 -15.56 -3.17
CA TRP A 65 -11.75 -14.47 -3.45
C TRP A 65 -10.36 -14.95 -3.87
N GLY A 66 -10.07 -16.23 -3.67
CA GLY A 66 -8.75 -16.79 -3.99
C GLY A 66 -7.63 -16.21 -3.12
N PRO A 67 -6.37 -16.54 -3.44
CA PRO A 67 -5.23 -16.23 -2.57
C PRO A 67 -4.79 -14.75 -2.64
N ALA A 68 -5.29 -13.98 -3.62
CA ALA A 68 -5.03 -12.54 -3.74
C ALA A 68 -6.11 -11.64 -3.08
N GLY A 69 -7.15 -12.24 -2.48
CA GLY A 69 -8.12 -11.54 -1.64
C GLY A 69 -7.66 -11.54 -0.19
N VAL A 70 -6.81 -10.58 0.18
CA VAL A 70 -6.14 -10.57 1.48
C VAL A 70 -6.95 -9.77 2.49
N LEU A 71 -7.07 -10.30 3.72
CA LEU A 71 -7.71 -9.58 4.82
C LEU A 71 -6.69 -8.72 5.55
N GLY A 72 -6.97 -7.42 5.64
CA GLY A 72 -6.39 -6.51 6.61
C GLY A 72 -7.08 -6.70 7.96
N VAL A 73 -6.32 -7.14 8.96
CA VAL A 73 -6.85 -7.54 10.28
C VAL A 73 -6.16 -6.82 11.44
N THR A 74 -5.02 -6.19 11.17
CA THR A 74 -4.32 -5.35 12.15
C THR A 74 -4.45 -3.91 11.72
N PHE A 75 -5.05 -3.08 12.57
CA PHE A 75 -5.30 -1.66 12.33
C PHE A 75 -4.54 -0.82 13.36
N ASP A 76 -4.03 0.35 12.95
CA ASP A 76 -3.42 1.29 13.88
C ASP A 76 -4.51 1.95 14.76
N ALA A 77 -4.53 1.58 16.04
CA ALA A 77 -5.48 2.11 17.01
C ALA A 77 -5.23 3.59 17.37
N THR A 78 -4.05 4.13 17.06
CA THR A 78 -3.68 5.53 17.34
C THR A 78 -4.02 6.49 16.20
N SER A 79 -4.29 5.96 15.00
CA SER A 79 -4.63 6.76 13.83
C SER A 79 -6.11 7.20 13.85
N GLU A 80 -6.37 8.47 13.52
CA GLU A 80 -7.74 8.98 13.36
C GLU A 80 -8.53 8.26 12.26
N ILE A 81 -7.84 7.64 11.31
CA ILE A 81 -8.44 6.90 10.18
C ILE A 81 -8.93 5.52 10.64
N THR A 82 -8.15 4.84 11.49
CA THR A 82 -8.35 3.42 11.80
C THR A 82 -8.72 3.11 13.24
N ARG A 83 -8.71 4.09 14.16
CA ARG A 83 -9.04 3.90 15.58
C ARG A 83 -10.43 3.32 15.86
N SER A 84 -11.37 3.45 14.92
CA SER A 84 -12.73 2.91 15.06
C SER A 84 -12.84 1.41 14.73
N PHE A 85 -11.78 0.78 14.20
CA PHE A 85 -11.77 -0.64 13.88
C PHE A 85 -11.18 -1.44 15.06
N PRO A 86 -12.02 -2.09 15.88
CA PRO A 86 -11.54 -2.92 16.97
C PRO A 86 -10.72 -4.12 16.46
N THR A 87 -9.53 -4.28 17.03
CA THR A 87 -8.65 -5.44 16.76
C THR A 87 -9.39 -6.75 17.00
N GLY A 88 -9.35 -7.66 16.02
CA GLY A 88 -9.96 -8.99 16.11
C GLY A 88 -11.47 -9.06 15.84
N ALA A 89 -12.16 -7.93 15.71
CA ALA A 89 -13.59 -7.88 15.38
C ALA A 89 -13.88 -7.12 14.07
N SER A 90 -12.88 -6.45 13.51
CA SER A 90 -12.96 -5.78 12.21
C SER A 90 -11.96 -6.40 11.23
N PHE A 91 -12.37 -6.46 9.97
CA PHE A 91 -11.49 -6.79 8.86
C PHE A 91 -11.86 -5.94 7.65
N ALA A 92 -10.88 -5.70 6.79
CA ALA A 92 -11.07 -5.08 5.49
C ALA A 92 -10.49 -6.02 4.43
N LEU A 93 -11.22 -6.19 3.33
CA LEU A 93 -10.77 -7.01 2.22
C LEU A 93 -10.00 -6.16 1.21
N PHE A 94 -8.80 -6.61 0.86
CA PHE A 94 -7.93 -5.98 -0.13
C PHE A 94 -7.74 -6.93 -1.31
N PRO A 95 -8.53 -6.78 -2.39
CA PRO A 95 -8.27 -7.52 -3.62
C PRO A 95 -7.02 -6.96 -4.30
N LEU A 96 -6.09 -7.83 -4.70
CA LEU A 96 -4.89 -7.46 -5.45
C LEU A 96 -4.06 -6.35 -4.76
N ALA A 97 -3.69 -6.55 -3.50
CA ALA A 97 -2.87 -5.58 -2.78
C ALA A 97 -1.37 -5.67 -3.15
N SER A 98 -0.67 -4.53 -3.01
CA SER A 98 0.79 -4.48 -2.95
C SER A 98 1.26 -4.16 -1.54
N GLU A 99 2.46 -4.61 -1.21
CA GLU A 99 3.18 -4.17 -0.03
C GLU A 99 3.54 -2.69 -0.13
N LEU A 100 3.44 -2.01 1.02
CA LEU A 100 3.90 -0.66 1.24
C LEU A 100 4.94 -0.65 2.36
N THR A 101 6.07 0.00 2.12
CA THR A 101 7.11 0.20 3.14
C THR A 101 7.44 1.69 3.31
N PRO A 102 7.90 2.15 4.48
CA PRO A 102 8.43 3.50 4.61
C PRO A 102 9.61 3.69 3.65
N ALA A 103 9.62 4.79 2.89
CA ALA A 103 10.76 5.10 2.04
C ALA A 103 12.01 5.38 2.90
N MET A 104 13.19 4.99 2.41
CA MET A 104 14.46 5.36 3.08
C MET A 104 14.79 6.84 2.88
N GLY A 105 15.45 7.46 3.86
CA GLY A 105 15.94 8.84 3.75
C GLY A 105 14.86 9.91 3.85
N LEU A 106 13.80 9.65 4.63
CA LEU A 106 12.76 10.65 4.91
C LEU A 106 13.36 11.89 5.57
N GLY A 107 12.87 13.07 5.16
CA GLY A 107 13.13 14.29 5.90
C GLY A 107 12.53 14.21 7.30
N PRO A 108 13.09 14.94 8.29
CA PRO A 108 12.61 14.91 9.68
C PRO A 108 11.17 15.39 9.84
N ASP A 109 10.63 16.09 8.84
CA ASP A 109 9.29 16.68 8.86
C ASP A 109 8.18 15.75 8.33
N LEU A 110 8.52 14.51 7.93
CA LEU A 110 7.55 13.51 7.44
C LEU A 110 7.31 12.42 8.49
N GLU A 111 6.08 12.36 9.00
CA GLU A 111 5.57 11.27 9.81
C GLU A 111 4.89 10.23 8.91
N VAL A 112 5.39 9.00 8.92
CA VAL A 112 4.83 7.88 8.16
C VAL A 112 4.26 6.85 9.14
N LYS A 113 3.00 6.48 8.96
CA LYS A 113 2.28 5.51 9.79
C LYS A 113 1.71 4.38 8.95
N GLU A 114 1.91 3.15 9.41
CA GLU A 114 1.27 1.96 8.86
C GLU A 114 -0.15 1.87 9.40
N LEU A 115 -1.16 1.90 8.53
CA LEU A 115 -2.56 1.93 8.94
C LEU A 115 -3.18 0.55 9.07
N VAL A 116 -2.83 -0.34 8.13
CA VAL A 116 -3.44 -1.66 8.02
C VAL A 116 -2.42 -2.68 7.55
N LYS A 117 -2.38 -3.82 8.26
CA LYS A 117 -1.57 -4.98 7.89
C LYS A 117 -2.45 -6.21 7.69
N SER A 118 -1.98 -7.07 6.81
CA SER A 118 -2.56 -8.40 6.59
C SER A 118 -2.43 -9.28 7.83
N ASP A 119 -2.98 -10.49 7.75
CA ASP A 119 -2.68 -11.52 8.72
C ASP A 119 -1.22 -12.03 8.61
N PRO A 120 -0.67 -12.71 9.64
CA PRO A 120 0.68 -13.27 9.62
C PRO A 120 0.90 -14.44 8.64
N TYR A 121 -0.13 -14.88 7.93
CA TYR A 121 -0.10 -16.00 6.97
C TYR A 121 0.00 -15.51 5.53
N SER A 122 0.30 -14.22 5.35
CA SER A 122 0.47 -13.58 4.06
C SER A 122 1.95 -13.51 3.67
N PHE A 123 2.24 -13.39 2.39
CA PHE A 123 3.58 -13.22 1.86
C PHE A 123 3.53 -12.43 0.55
N THR A 124 4.67 -12.01 0.03
CA THR A 124 4.74 -11.24 -1.22
C THR A 124 5.35 -12.04 -2.37
N MET A 125 4.88 -11.75 -3.58
CA MET A 125 5.42 -12.31 -4.82
C MET A 125 5.35 -11.30 -5.95
N VAL A 126 6.35 -11.28 -6.83
CA VAL A 126 6.42 -10.33 -7.95
C VAL A 126 5.44 -10.71 -9.07
N ASP A 127 5.24 -12.01 -9.30
CA ASP A 127 4.45 -12.53 -10.40
C ASP A 127 3.61 -13.72 -9.93
N PRO A 128 2.29 -13.53 -9.71
CA PRO A 128 1.41 -14.57 -9.19
C PRO A 128 1.06 -15.66 -10.21
N THR A 129 1.48 -15.50 -11.47
CA THR A 129 1.31 -16.53 -12.49
C THR A 129 2.42 -17.59 -12.45
N LYS A 130 3.52 -17.31 -11.74
CA LYS A 130 4.66 -18.22 -11.63
C LYS A 130 4.54 -19.14 -10.41
N PRO A 131 4.98 -20.41 -10.53
CA PRO A 131 5.04 -21.30 -9.39
C PRO A 131 6.04 -20.79 -8.35
N LEU A 132 5.78 -21.06 -7.08
CA LEU A 132 6.72 -20.79 -6.00
C LEU A 132 7.94 -21.71 -6.16
N THR A 133 9.11 -21.11 -6.40
CA THR A 133 10.38 -21.85 -6.48
C THR A 133 10.93 -22.22 -5.10
N THR A 134 10.54 -21.49 -4.07
CA THR A 134 10.90 -21.69 -2.67
C THR A 134 9.72 -21.33 -1.80
N GLU A 135 9.60 -21.97 -0.62
CA GLU A 135 8.53 -21.61 0.31
C GLU A 135 8.75 -20.18 0.84
N PRO A 136 7.83 -19.24 0.55
CA PRO A 136 8.00 -17.85 0.94
C PRO A 136 7.72 -17.67 2.43
N LYS A 137 8.53 -16.86 3.11
CA LYS A 137 8.32 -16.54 4.52
C LYS A 137 7.04 -15.74 4.68
N ALA A 138 6.10 -16.26 5.47
CA ALA A 138 4.88 -15.55 5.80
C ALA A 138 5.12 -14.48 6.88
N ALA A 139 4.42 -13.36 6.78
CA ALA A 139 4.46 -12.23 7.71
C ALA A 139 3.18 -11.38 7.57
N ALA A 140 2.95 -10.50 8.54
CA ALA A 140 1.95 -9.45 8.40
C ALA A 140 2.51 -8.35 7.48
N ILE A 141 1.88 -8.16 6.32
CA ILE A 141 2.32 -7.25 5.27
C ILE A 141 1.49 -5.97 5.33
N THR A 142 2.16 -4.81 5.29
CA THR A 142 1.50 -3.51 5.29
C THR A 142 0.86 -3.23 3.93
N MET A 143 -0.45 -2.95 3.93
CA MET A 143 -1.24 -2.71 2.70
C MET A 143 -1.84 -1.30 2.65
N GLY A 144 -1.71 -0.53 3.73
CA GLY A 144 -2.13 0.87 3.77
C GLY A 144 -1.26 1.67 4.71
N MET A 145 -0.91 2.89 4.30
CA MET A 145 -0.09 3.82 5.07
C MET A 145 -0.65 5.24 4.95
N SER A 146 -0.39 6.06 5.96
CA SER A 146 -0.59 7.51 5.90
C SER A 146 0.74 8.23 6.05
N VAL A 147 0.88 9.34 5.34
CA VAL A 147 1.99 10.29 5.55
C VAL A 147 1.42 11.64 5.92
N LYS A 148 1.99 12.27 6.94
CA LYS A 148 1.67 13.62 7.37
C LYS A 148 2.96 14.39 7.54
N GLY A 149 3.03 15.60 7.01
CA GLY A 149 4.24 16.40 7.11
C GLY A 149 4.41 17.35 5.95
N LYS A 150 5.57 18.00 5.93
CA LYS A 150 5.99 18.88 4.85
C LYS A 150 7.03 18.17 3.99
N LEU A 151 6.84 18.24 2.67
CA LEU A 151 7.75 17.70 1.65
C LEU A 151 8.93 18.63 1.36
#